data_AF-A0A498PUW9-F1
#
_entry.id   AF-A0A498PUW9-F1
#
_cell.length_a   1.000
_cell.length_b   1.000
_cell.length_c   1.000
_cell.angle_alpha   90.00
_cell.angle_beta   90.00
_cell.angle_gamma   90.00
#
_symmetry.space_group_name_H-M   'P 1'
#
loop_
_entity.id
_entity.type
_entity.pdbx_description
1 polymer ?
#
loop_
_entity_poly.entity_id
_entity_poly.type
_entity_poly.pdbx_seq_one_letter_code
_entity_poly.pdbx_strand_id
1 'polypeptide(L)'
;MVLLQTLILPLVSGGIQLAVAGGNPAVVFGLWWAFWGVGTRLLVAGISQLTNPGRTARGILGIEDAGAEQVVHELGYANLSIGLMASRVRPPVAGESSAP
;
A
#
# COMPACT_ATOMS: atom_id res chain seq x y z
N MET A 1 -13.05 2.22 7.47
CA MET A 1 -11.67 1.91 7.06
C MET A 1 -11.20 2.74 5.88
N VAL A 2 -11.95 2.81 4.77
CA VAL A 2 -11.50 3.48 3.54
C VAL A 2 -11.11 4.95 3.76
N LEU A 3 -11.96 5.80 4.32
CA LEU A 3 -11.68 7.24 4.52
C LEU A 3 -10.46 7.54 5.41
N LEU A 4 -10.31 6.75 6.48
CA LEU A 4 -9.19 6.88 7.41
C LEU A 4 -7.85 6.60 6.70
N GLN A 5 -7.82 5.53 5.89
CA GLN A 5 -6.66 5.09 5.13
C GLN A 5 -6.36 5.99 3.93
N THR A 6 -7.38 6.55 3.25
CA THR A 6 -7.18 7.27 1.99
C THR A 6 -6.93 8.75 2.14
N LEU A 7 -7.34 9.35 3.26
CA LEU A 7 -7.24 10.78 3.48
C LEU A 7 -6.55 11.11 4.78
N ILE A 8 -7.07 10.60 5.90
CA ILE A 8 -6.66 11.09 7.23
C ILE A 8 -5.21 10.71 7.52
N LEU A 9 -4.86 9.44 7.36
CA LEU A 9 -3.51 8.94 7.63
C LEU A 9 -2.43 9.55 6.72
N PRO A 10 -2.59 9.62 5.39
CA PRO A 10 -1.59 10.27 4.54
C PRO A 10 -1.47 11.78 4.80
N LEU A 11 -2.56 12.49 5.12
CA LEU A 11 -2.51 13.91 5.50
C LEU A 11 -1.74 14.12 6.81
N VAL A 12 -2.04 13.33 7.84
CA VAL A 12 -1.38 13.45 9.14
C VAL A 12 0.09 13.06 9.06
N SER A 13 0.44 11.96 8.39
CA SER A 13 1.83 11.53 8.22
C SER A 13 2.65 12.54 7.40
N GLY A 14 2.09 13.03 6.29
CA GLY A 14 2.76 14.07 5.48
C GLY A 14 2.90 15.40 6.22
N GLY A 15 1.89 15.80 6.99
CA GLY A 15 1.93 16.99 7.84
C GLY A 15 3.00 16.91 8.93
N ILE A 16 3.09 15.76 9.63
CA ILE A 16 4.13 15.52 10.64
C ILE A 16 5.52 15.57 9.99
N GLN A 17 5.71 14.93 8.84
CA GLN A 17 7.02 14.95 8.16
C GLN A 17 7.42 16.36 7.75
N LEU A 18 6.52 17.13 7.16
CA LEU A 18 6.80 18.52 6.79
C LEU A 18 7.13 19.39 8.00
N ALA A 19 6.47 19.15 9.15
CA ALA A 19 6.72 19.90 10.38
C ALA A 19 8.05 19.53 11.06
N VAL A 20 8.47 18.27 11.02
CA VAL A 20 9.64 17.77 11.77
C VAL A 20 10.91 17.72 10.92
N ALA A 21 10.81 17.34 9.65
CA ALA A 21 11.96 17.10 8.76
C ALA A 21 11.99 18.01 7.53
N GLY A 22 10.87 18.69 7.22
CA GLY A 22 10.73 19.50 6.00
C GLY A 22 10.71 18.64 4.73
N GLY A 23 11.02 19.26 3.60
CA GLY A 23 11.03 18.62 2.28
C GLY A 23 10.02 19.22 1.31
N ASN A 24 10.06 18.76 0.05
CA ASN A 24 9.11 19.21 -0.97
C ASN A 24 7.70 18.65 -0.67
N PRO A 25 6.67 19.49 -0.47
CA PRO A 25 5.33 19.03 -0.12
C PRO A 25 4.72 18.04 -1.12
N ALA A 26 4.96 18.23 -2.43
CA ALA A 26 4.43 17.34 -3.44
C ALA A 26 5.05 15.93 -3.35
N VAL A 27 6.36 15.86 -3.10
CA VAL A 27 7.08 14.58 -2.94
C VAL A 27 6.68 13.89 -1.63
N VAL A 28 6.61 14.64 -0.53
CA VAL A 28 6.25 14.10 0.79
C VAL A 28 4.84 13.53 0.76
N PHE A 29 3.85 14.32 0.33
CA PHE A 29 2.48 13.83 0.25
C PHE A 29 2.34 12.71 -0.78
N GLY A 30 3.02 12.78 -1.92
CA GLY A 30 3.02 11.71 -2.93
C GLY A 30 3.48 10.37 -2.36
N LEU A 31 4.57 10.35 -1.59
CA LEU A 31 5.08 9.13 -0.94
C LEU A 31 4.11 8.59 0.13
N TRP A 32 3.56 9.46 0.98
CA TRP A 32 2.60 9.02 2.00
C TRP A 32 1.29 8.53 1.41
N TRP A 33 0.81 9.15 0.33
CA TRP A 33 -0.36 8.65 -0.39
C TRP A 33 -0.08 7.33 -1.11
N ALA A 34 1.10 7.14 -1.69
CA ALA A 34 1.49 5.87 -2.28
C ALA A 34 1.57 4.77 -1.21
N PHE A 35 2.18 5.06 -0.06
CA PHE A 35 2.28 4.12 1.05
C PHE A 35 0.91 3.71 1.60
N TRP A 36 0.08 4.68 2.01
CA TRP A 36 -1.23 4.41 2.60
C TRP A 36 -2.27 3.93 1.58
N GLY A 37 -2.28 4.53 0.40
CA GLY A 37 -3.25 4.30 -0.65
C GLY A 37 -2.98 3.06 -1.49
N VAL A 38 -1.71 2.73 -1.77
CA VAL A 38 -1.35 1.54 -2.56
C VAL A 38 -0.79 0.46 -1.64
N GLY A 39 0.28 0.75 -0.89
CA GLY A 39 0.98 -0.24 -0.06
C GLY A 39 0.07 -0.93 0.95
N THR A 40 -0.62 -0.17 1.80
CA THR A 40 -1.50 -0.74 2.83
C THR A 40 -2.72 -1.46 2.24
N ARG A 41 -3.25 -1.01 1.08
CA ARG A 41 -4.38 -1.68 0.42
C ARG A 41 -3.98 -3.03 -0.16
N LEU A 42 -2.81 -3.11 -0.79
CA LEU A 42 -2.26 -4.38 -1.28
C LEU A 42 -1.96 -5.32 -0.11
N LEU A 43 -1.45 -4.81 1.01
CA LEU A 43 -1.22 -5.62 2.21
C LEU A 43 -2.54 -6.24 2.73
N VAL A 44 -3.60 -5.44 2.88
CA VAL A 44 -4.92 -5.93 3.34
C VAL A 44 -5.55 -6.88 2.32
N ALA A 45 -5.43 -6.59 1.03
CA ALA A 45 -5.91 -7.47 -0.03
C ALA A 45 -5.19 -8.82 0.00
N GLY A 46 -3.86 -8.82 0.16
CA GLY A 46 -3.06 -10.03 0.29
C GLY A 46 -3.46 -10.88 1.49
N ILE A 47 -3.63 -10.26 2.66
CA ILE A 47 -4.11 -10.97 3.88
C ILE A 47 -5.51 -11.57 3.65
N SER A 48 -6.43 -10.81 3.04
CA SER A 48 -7.78 -11.30 2.75
C SER A 48 -7.78 -12.46 1.74
N GLN A 49 -6.90 -12.40 0.73
CA GLN A 49 -6.76 -13.43 -0.29
C GLN A 49 -6.16 -14.72 0.28
N LEU A 50 -5.22 -14.62 1.22
CA LEU A 50 -4.64 -15.77 1.90
C LEU A 50 -5.60 -16.43 2.90
N THR A 51 -6.37 -15.62 3.64
CA THR A 51 -7.27 -16.11 4.69
C THR A 51 -8.63 -16.59 4.18
N ASN A 52 -9.12 -16.04 3.06
CA ASN A 52 -10.43 -16.40 2.48
C ASN A 52 -10.38 -16.46 0.93
N PRO A 53 -9.58 -17.36 0.34
CA PRO A 53 -9.36 -17.41 -1.10
C PRO A 53 -10.64 -17.67 -1.90
N GLY A 54 -11.51 -18.58 -1.43
CA GLY A 54 -12.79 -18.89 -2.08
C GLY A 54 -13.77 -17.72 -2.14
N ARG A 55 -13.69 -16.77 -1.19
CA ARG A 55 -14.51 -15.53 -1.21
C ARG A 55 -14.06 -14.60 -2.33
N THR A 56 -12.76 -14.49 -2.56
CA THR A 56 -12.21 -13.66 -3.64
C THR A 56 -12.36 -14.34 -5.01
N ALA A 57 -12.13 -15.65 -5.09
CA ALA A 57 -12.32 -16.43 -6.32
C ALA A 57 -13.75 -16.30 -6.86
N ARG A 58 -14.76 -16.54 -6.00
CA ARG A 58 -16.17 -16.51 -6.40
C ARG A 58 -16.77 -15.11 -6.40
N GLY A 59 -16.44 -14.29 -5.41
CA GLY A 59 -17.08 -12.99 -5.20
C GLY A 59 -16.45 -11.82 -5.96
N ILE A 60 -15.17 -11.90 -6.34
CA ILE A 60 -14.46 -10.82 -7.04
C ILE A 60 -14.06 -11.25 -8.45
N LEU A 61 -13.48 -12.44 -8.59
CA LEU A 61 -13.02 -12.96 -9.89
C LEU A 61 -14.15 -13.67 -10.66
N GLY A 62 -15.20 -14.14 -9.98
CA GLY A 62 -16.32 -14.84 -10.61
C GLY A 62 -15.96 -16.20 -11.20
N ILE A 63 -14.89 -16.84 -10.71
CA ILE A 63 -14.39 -18.10 -11.24
C ILE A 63 -14.78 -19.23 -10.28
N GLU A 64 -15.50 -20.23 -10.81
CA GLU A 64 -15.97 -21.43 -10.08
C GLU A 64 -15.09 -22.67 -10.31
N ASP A 65 -13.95 -22.50 -10.99
CA ASP A 65 -12.99 -23.56 -11.27
C ASP A 65 -12.20 -23.97 -10.02
N ALA A 66 -11.87 -25.26 -9.92
CA ALA A 66 -11.12 -25.83 -8.78
C ALA A 66 -9.70 -25.22 -8.63
N GLY A 67 -9.10 -24.70 -9.70
CA GLY A 67 -7.81 -24.02 -9.67
C GLY A 67 -7.86 -22.53 -9.29
N ALA A 68 -9.05 -21.93 -9.20
CA ALA A 68 -9.19 -20.49 -8.94
C ALA A 68 -8.64 -20.07 -7.56
N GLU A 69 -8.77 -20.94 -6.55
CA GLU A 69 -8.24 -20.67 -5.21
C GLU A 69 -6.70 -20.64 -5.19
N GLN A 70 -6.03 -21.44 -6.02
CA GLN A 70 -4.58 -21.40 -6.16
C GLN A 70 -4.11 -20.06 -6.73
N VAL A 71 -4.78 -19.56 -7.79
CA VAL A 71 -4.47 -18.25 -8.40
C VAL A 71 -4.66 -17.11 -7.39
N VAL A 72 -5.71 -17.18 -6.56
CA VAL A 72 -5.94 -16.20 -5.51
C VAL A 72 -4.85 -16.23 -4.44
N HIS A 73 -4.32 -17.41 -4.10
CA HIS A 73 -3.19 -17.54 -3.18
C HIS A 73 -1.90 -16.93 -3.75
N GLU A 74 -1.58 -17.21 -5.01
CA GLU A 74 -0.41 -16.62 -5.68
C GLU A 74 -0.51 -15.09 -5.75
N LEU A 75 -1.70 -14.57 -6.07
CA LEU A 75 -1.98 -13.13 -6.04
C LEU A 75 -1.91 -12.55 -4.62
N GLY A 76 -2.35 -13.31 -3.62
CA GLY A 76 -2.27 -12.96 -2.21
C GLY A 76 -0.83 -12.76 -1.73
N TYR A 77 0.05 -13.71 -2.08
CA TYR A 77 1.49 -13.60 -1.77
C TYR A 77 2.15 -12.43 -2.51
N ALA A 78 1.79 -12.18 -3.76
CA ALA A 78 2.30 -11.03 -4.52
C ALA A 78 1.88 -9.70 -3.88
N ASN A 79 0.61 -9.54 -3.53
CA ASN A 79 0.10 -8.32 -2.90
C ASN A 79 0.69 -8.09 -1.49
N LEU A 80 0.87 -9.17 -0.72
CA LEU A 80 1.51 -9.12 0.59
C LEU A 80 2.97 -8.65 0.48
N SER A 81 3.73 -9.22 -0.46
CA SER A 81 5.16 -8.90 -0.64
C SER A 81 5.38 -7.47 -1.16
N ILE A 82 4.54 -6.99 -2.08
CA ILE A 82 4.58 -5.60 -2.54
C ILE A 82 4.22 -4.63 -1.39
N GLY A 83 3.20 -4.95 -0.60
CA GLY A 83 2.83 -4.16 0.58
C GLY A 83 3.95 -4.08 1.62
N LEU A 84 4.65 -5.20 1.85
CA LEU A 84 5.83 -5.25 2.72
C LEU A 84 7.00 -4.43 2.16
N MET A 85 7.25 -4.47 0.85
CA MET A 85 8.30 -3.67 0.22
C MET A 85 8.06 -2.17 0.39
N ALA A 86 6.80 -1.72 0.31
CA ALA A 86 6.44 -0.32 0.54
C ALA A 86 6.83 0.19 1.94
N SER A 87 6.91 -0.69 2.95
CA SER A 87 7.37 -0.31 4.31
C SER A 87 8.87 0.02 4.40
N ARG A 88 9.65 -0.39 3.39
CA ARG A 88 11.09 -0.11 3.30
C ARG A 88 11.42 1.16 2.52
N VAL A 89 10.43 1.81 1.92
CA VAL A 89 10.64 3.07 1.19
C VAL A 89 11.06 4.15 2.19
N ARG A 90 12.31 4.61 2.06
CA ARG A 90 12.86 5.71 2.84
C ARG A 90 12.48 7.03 2.19
N PRO A 91 11.89 8.00 2.92
CA PRO A 91 11.68 9.33 2.40
C PRO A 91 13.03 10.05 2.18
N PRO A 92 13.14 10.91 1.15
CA PRO A 92 14.35 11.67 0.87
C PRO A 92 14.70 12.57 2.06
N VAL A 93 16.00 12.64 2.37
CA VAL A 93 16.51 13.44 3.49
C VAL A 93 16.80 14.86 2.99
N ALA A 94 16.54 15.87 3.82
CA ALA A 94 16.83 17.26 3.49
C ALA A 94 18.33 17.43 3.16
N GLY A 95 18.65 17.65 1.87
CA GLY A 95 20.01 17.79 1.36
C GLY A 95 20.28 17.12 0.01
N GLU A 96 19.46 16.15 -0.41
CA GLU A 96 19.68 15.40 -1.66
C GLU A 96 19.24 16.18 -2.93
N SER A 97 18.55 17.31 -2.78
CA SER A 97 18.11 18.18 -3.88
C SER A 97 19.20 19.12 -4.43
N SER A 98 20.43 19.04 -3.90
CA SER A 98 21.49 20.01 -4.18
C SER A 98 22.73 19.42 -4.86
N ALA A 99 22.65 18.21 -5.41
CA ALA A 99 23.70 17.71 -6.30
C ALA A 99 23.48 18.26 -7.73
N PRO A 100 24.53 18.80 -8.38
CA PRO A 100 24.46 19.46 -9.69
C PRO A 100 24.11 18.52 -10.84
#